data_AF-A0A932SVT1-F1
#
_entry.id   AF-A0A932SVT1-F1
#
_cell.length_a   1.000
_cell.length_b   1.000
_cell.length_c   1.000
_cell.angle_alpha   90.00
_cell.angle_beta   90.00
_cell.angle_gamma   90.00
#
_symmetry.space_group_name_H-M   'P 1'
#
loop_
_entity.id
_entity.type
_entity.pdbx_description
1 polymer ?
#
loop_
_entity_poly.entity_id
_entity_poly.type
_entity_poly.pdbx_seq_one_letter_code
_entity_poly.pdbx_strand_id
1 'polypeptide(L)'
;MKTHRWNITLACLALCIGFVLFIIVREVILRRQTADRAARVKAATLMINDFWNNFPESANISPTGSAESISSWRFRVLCTLRHHPVKPQLDAPWNATANQYYFRMCPVEFCRPRDPHTCIVAITGAGTPFNRGGRNLSTKLPPATIMIVERKQSLTHWMEPADLELTTIATMIPRTAQLGADEGDPHSFFVGFADNSIWRLSNDVPMETLLHFATADGAKSHDRDQELRPYRVR
;
A
#
# COMPACT_ATOMS: atom_id res chain seq x y z
N MET A 1 -11.33 -23.00 56.88
CA MET A 1 -12.22 -22.50 55.79
C MET A 1 -11.96 -21.07 55.33
N LYS A 2 -11.47 -20.12 56.15
CA LYS A 2 -11.26 -18.72 55.70
C LYS A 2 -10.12 -18.54 54.68
N THR A 3 -9.01 -19.27 54.80
CA THR A 3 -7.83 -19.13 53.92
C THR A 3 -8.09 -19.51 52.46
N HIS A 4 -8.94 -20.50 52.21
CA HIS A 4 -9.26 -20.95 50.85
C HIS A 4 -10.03 -19.91 50.03
N ARG A 5 -10.84 -19.06 50.69
CA ARG A 5 -11.62 -18.01 50.00
C ARG A 5 -10.74 -16.87 49.49
N TRP A 6 -9.68 -16.51 50.22
CA TRP A 6 -8.76 -15.42 49.85
C TRP A 6 -7.91 -15.76 48.62
N ASN A 7 -7.49 -17.02 48.49
CA ASN A 7 -6.70 -17.46 47.34
C ASN A 7 -7.49 -17.40 46.03
N ILE A 8 -8.80 -17.67 46.07
CA ILE A 8 -9.67 -17.61 44.88
C ILE A 8 -9.85 -16.15 44.42
N THR A 9 -10.11 -15.21 45.34
CA THR A 9 -10.27 -13.79 44.98
C THR A 9 -9.00 -13.19 44.39
N LEU A 10 -7.83 -13.53 44.95
CA LEU A 10 -6.54 -13.05 44.41
C LEU A 10 -6.26 -13.61 43.01
N ALA A 11 -6.58 -14.89 42.77
CA ALA A 11 -6.43 -15.51 41.46
C ALA A 11 -7.36 -14.86 40.41
N CYS A 12 -8.63 -14.63 40.75
CA CYS A 12 -9.57 -13.93 39.87
C CYS A 12 -9.10 -12.51 39.55
N LEU A 13 -8.62 -11.76 40.55
CA LEU A 13 -8.12 -10.41 40.36
C LEU A 13 -6.89 -10.38 39.43
N ALA A 14 -5.94 -11.30 39.62
CA ALA A 14 -4.76 -11.41 38.77
C ALA A 14 -5.13 -11.73 37.31
N LEU A 15 -6.11 -12.62 37.08
CA LEU A 15 -6.62 -12.93 35.75
C LEU A 15 -7.32 -11.73 35.11
N CYS A 16 -8.14 -10.99 35.86
CA CYS A 16 -8.78 -9.77 35.37
C CYS A 16 -7.73 -8.71 34.98
N ILE A 17 -6.71 -8.49 35.81
CA ILE A 17 -5.62 -7.56 35.51
C ILE A 17 -4.86 -8.01 34.26
N GLY A 18 -4.50 -9.30 34.17
CA GLY A 18 -3.80 -9.85 33.01
C GLY A 18 -4.60 -9.68 31.71
N PHE A 19 -5.92 -9.91 31.75
CA PHE A 19 -6.80 -9.72 30.60
C PHE A 19 -6.93 -8.24 30.19
N VAL A 20 -7.08 -7.33 31.16
CA VAL A 20 -7.12 -5.89 30.89
C VAL A 20 -5.79 -5.41 30.30
N LEU A 21 -4.65 -5.82 30.86
CA LEU A 21 -3.33 -5.50 30.33
C LEU A 21 -3.15 -6.03 28.91
N PHE A 22 -3.60 -7.26 28.64
CA PHE A 22 -3.57 -7.84 27.29
C PHE A 22 -4.38 -7.00 26.28
N ILE A 23 -5.58 -6.56 26.65
CA ILE A 23 -6.40 -5.68 25.80
C ILE A 23 -5.67 -4.35 25.52
N ILE A 24 -5.11 -3.72 26.55
CA ILE A 24 -4.40 -2.44 26.42
C ILE A 24 -3.17 -2.60 25.52
N VAL A 25 -2.34 -3.62 25.76
CA VAL A 25 -1.13 -3.88 24.97
C VAL A 25 -1.50 -4.14 23.51
N ARG A 26 -2.54 -4.95 23.26
CA ARG A 26 -3.05 -5.20 21.91
C ARG A 26 -3.48 -3.92 21.21
N GLU A 27 -4.28 -3.08 21.87
CA GLU A 27 -4.75 -1.81 21.30
C GLU A 27 -3.59 -0.86 20.96
N VAL A 28 -2.59 -0.76 21.84
CA VAL A 28 -1.38 0.05 21.59
C VAL A 28 -0.60 -0.47 20.39
N ILE A 29 -0.41 -1.79 20.28
CA ILE A 29 0.26 -2.42 19.14
C ILE A 29 -0.51 -2.14 17.85
N LEU A 30 -1.83 -2.33 17.84
CA LEU A 30 -2.68 -2.08 16.67
C LEU A 30 -2.58 -0.61 16.22
N ARG A 31 -2.68 0.35 17.14
CA ARG A 31 -2.55 1.78 16.82
C ARG A 31 -1.19 2.11 16.21
N ARG A 32 -0.12 1.55 16.76
CA ARG A 32 1.23 1.73 16.23
C ARG A 32 1.35 1.15 14.82
N GLN A 33 0.85 -0.07 14.60
CA GLN A 33 0.82 -0.68 13.27
C GLN A 33 0.02 0.18 12.28
N THR A 34 -1.14 0.70 12.67
CA THR A 34 -1.95 1.60 11.85
C THR A 34 -1.21 2.90 11.51
N ALA A 35 -0.53 3.52 12.49
CA ALA A 35 0.26 4.72 12.26
C ALA A 35 1.44 4.45 11.33
N ASP A 36 2.15 3.33 11.51
CA ASP A 36 3.24 2.91 10.63
C ASP A 36 2.75 2.64 9.20
N ARG A 37 1.59 1.98 9.04
CA ARG A 37 0.93 1.77 7.73
C ARG A 37 0.62 3.09 7.04
N ALA A 38 0.00 4.03 7.75
CA ALA A 38 -0.31 5.36 7.22
C ALA A 38 0.97 6.12 6.84
N ALA A 39 2.01 6.06 7.67
CA ALA A 39 3.28 6.70 7.40
C ALA A 39 3.98 6.12 6.15
N ARG A 40 3.89 4.79 5.94
CA ARG A 40 4.39 4.14 4.72
C ARG A 40 3.70 4.62 3.45
N VAL A 41 2.37 4.59 3.45
CA VAL A 41 1.57 5.10 2.32
C VAL A 41 1.90 6.57 2.10
N LYS A 42 2.02 7.37 3.16
CA LYS A 42 2.41 8.78 3.06
C LYS A 42 3.77 8.96 2.41
N ALA A 43 4.77 8.24 2.90
CA ALA A 43 6.11 8.31 2.39
C ALA A 43 6.13 7.91 0.91
N ALA A 44 5.45 6.81 0.54
CA ALA A 44 5.34 6.37 -0.84
C ALA A 44 4.65 7.42 -1.73
N THR A 45 3.52 8.00 -1.29
CA THR A 45 2.80 9.06 -2.03
C THR A 45 3.67 10.31 -2.21
N LEU A 46 4.32 10.78 -1.14
CA LEU A 46 5.22 11.92 -1.22
C LEU A 46 6.42 11.63 -2.10
N MET A 47 7.01 10.43 -2.01
CA MET A 47 8.10 10.02 -2.88
C MET A 47 7.67 10.02 -4.35
N ILE A 48 6.48 9.54 -4.69
CA ILE A 48 5.95 9.59 -6.07
C ILE A 48 5.78 11.06 -6.52
N ASN A 49 5.24 11.92 -5.65
CA ASN A 49 4.99 13.32 -5.95
C ASN A 49 6.29 14.14 -6.09
N ASP A 50 7.25 13.93 -5.19
CA ASP A 50 8.57 14.58 -5.22
C ASP A 50 9.43 14.05 -6.36
N PHE A 51 9.22 12.78 -6.74
CA PHE A 51 9.96 12.16 -7.82
C PHE A 51 9.73 12.89 -9.13
N TRP A 52 8.52 13.33 -9.55
CA TRP A 52 8.35 13.82 -10.93
C TRP A 52 7.18 14.79 -11.28
N ASN A 53 7.39 15.50 -12.41
CA ASN A 53 6.42 16.23 -13.26
C ASN A 53 5.65 15.34 -14.28
N ASN A 54 5.90 14.02 -14.31
CA ASN A 54 5.22 12.99 -15.11
C ASN A 54 5.15 11.71 -14.25
N PHE A 55 4.13 10.87 -14.30
CA PHE A 55 4.11 9.68 -13.44
C PHE A 55 5.04 8.57 -13.95
N PRO A 56 5.70 7.78 -13.07
CA PRO A 56 6.48 6.64 -13.52
C PRO A 56 5.55 5.63 -14.20
N GLU A 57 6.04 5.00 -15.25
CA GLU A 57 5.36 3.83 -15.81
C GLU A 57 5.20 2.77 -14.71
N SER A 58 4.09 2.02 -14.75
CA SER A 58 3.83 0.92 -13.80
C SER A 58 4.98 -0.08 -13.72
N ALA A 59 5.72 -0.21 -14.81
CA ALA A 59 6.74 -1.21 -15.03
C ALA A 59 7.85 -0.60 -15.89
N ASN A 60 9.11 -0.87 -15.57
CA ASN A 60 10.20 -0.58 -16.49
C ASN A 60 10.24 -1.69 -17.56
N ILE A 61 10.38 -1.34 -18.83
CA ILE A 61 10.40 -2.30 -19.94
C ILE A 61 11.85 -2.44 -20.44
N SER A 62 12.24 -3.66 -20.82
CA SER A 62 13.58 -3.89 -21.35
C SER A 62 13.87 -3.04 -22.59
N PRO A 63 15.06 -2.42 -22.70
CA PRO A 63 15.50 -1.74 -23.92
C PRO A 63 15.59 -2.66 -25.14
N THR A 64 15.72 -3.97 -24.93
CA THR A 64 15.86 -4.98 -26.00
C THR A 64 14.55 -5.30 -26.73
N GLY A 65 13.44 -4.65 -26.38
CA GLY A 65 12.15 -4.84 -27.04
C GLY A 65 11.38 -6.09 -26.61
N SER A 66 11.90 -6.86 -25.64
CA SER A 66 11.08 -7.87 -24.96
C SER A 66 9.98 -7.16 -24.17
N ALA A 67 8.72 -7.55 -24.35
CA ALA A 67 7.57 -7.03 -23.59
C ALA A 67 7.63 -7.33 -22.08
N GLU A 68 8.69 -7.98 -21.62
CA GLU A 68 8.94 -8.31 -20.23
C GLU A 68 9.32 -7.06 -19.44
N SER A 69 8.61 -6.85 -18.33
CA SER A 69 8.96 -5.79 -17.41
C SER A 69 10.16 -6.22 -16.55
N ILE A 70 11.18 -5.37 -16.53
CA ILE A 70 12.43 -5.63 -15.83
C ILE A 70 12.39 -5.21 -14.36
N SER A 71 11.56 -4.24 -13.95
CA SER A 71 11.45 -3.83 -12.55
C SER A 71 10.20 -2.99 -12.25
N SER A 72 9.79 -2.96 -10.98
CA SER A 72 8.70 -2.11 -10.48
C SER A 72 9.04 -0.61 -10.46
N TRP A 73 8.00 0.24 -10.46
CA TRP A 73 8.14 1.67 -10.19
C TRP A 73 8.73 1.95 -8.80
N ARG A 74 8.45 1.07 -7.81
CA ARG A 74 8.96 1.19 -6.43
C ARG A 74 10.48 1.15 -6.39
N PHE A 75 11.08 0.25 -7.17
CA PHE A 75 12.54 0.16 -7.29
C PHE A 75 13.15 1.44 -7.85
N ARG A 76 12.57 1.99 -8.91
CA ARG A 76 13.03 3.24 -9.54
C ARG A 76 12.93 4.45 -8.61
N VAL A 77 11.78 4.61 -7.95
CA VAL A 77 11.52 5.71 -7.01
C VAL A 77 12.53 5.66 -5.86
N LEU A 78 12.69 4.51 -5.20
CA LEU A 78 13.63 4.37 -4.09
C LEU A 78 15.07 4.71 -4.50
N CYS A 79 15.49 4.23 -5.67
CA CYS A 79 16.84 4.36 -6.16
C CYS A 79 17.21 5.79 -6.57
N THR A 80 16.22 6.61 -6.91
CA THR A 80 16.48 7.97 -7.38
C THR A 80 16.42 9.00 -6.25
N LEU A 81 15.58 8.77 -5.24
CA LEU A 81 15.39 9.73 -4.15
C LEU A 81 16.44 9.62 -3.04
N ARG A 82 17.12 8.47 -2.92
CA ARG A 82 18.08 8.22 -1.83
C ARG A 82 19.49 8.03 -2.39
N HIS A 83 20.47 8.52 -1.62
CA HIS A 83 21.86 8.17 -1.83
C HIS A 83 22.07 6.75 -1.31
N HIS A 84 22.25 5.80 -2.23
CA HIS A 84 22.54 4.40 -1.90
C HIS A 84 24.03 4.11 -2.05
N PRO A 85 24.60 3.20 -1.24
CA PRO A 85 26.03 2.88 -1.31
C PRO A 85 26.41 2.08 -2.55
N VAL A 86 25.46 1.44 -3.22
CA VAL A 86 25.64 0.67 -4.45
C VAL A 86 24.80 1.32 -5.54
N LYS A 87 25.34 1.47 -6.76
CA LYS A 87 24.57 1.98 -7.89
C LYS A 87 23.62 0.89 -8.43
N PRO A 88 22.30 1.14 -8.48
CA PRO A 88 21.34 0.17 -9.02
C PRO A 88 21.48 0.03 -10.54
N GLN A 89 21.29 -1.18 -11.05
CA GLN A 89 21.21 -1.44 -12.50
C GLN A 89 19.72 -1.46 -12.89
N LEU A 90 19.17 -0.30 -13.22
CA LEU A 90 17.74 -0.13 -13.53
C LEU A 90 17.36 -0.67 -14.91
N ASP A 91 18.33 -0.88 -15.79
CA ASP A 91 18.22 -1.49 -17.12
C ASP A 91 18.35 -3.02 -17.10
N ALA A 92 18.71 -3.60 -15.96
CA ALA A 92 18.74 -5.04 -15.73
C ALA A 92 17.47 -5.53 -15.02
N PRO A 93 17.11 -6.83 -15.13
CA PRO A 93 16.05 -7.43 -14.33
C PRO A 93 16.24 -7.19 -12.84
N TRP A 94 15.13 -7.01 -12.12
CA TRP A 94 15.11 -6.72 -10.70
C TRP A 94 15.75 -7.82 -9.84
N ASN A 95 15.70 -9.06 -10.31
CA ASN A 95 16.28 -10.24 -9.68
C ASN A 95 17.68 -10.60 -10.23
N ALA A 96 18.29 -9.74 -11.07
CA ALA A 96 19.64 -9.95 -11.56
C ALA A 96 20.66 -9.88 -10.42
N THR A 97 21.77 -10.62 -10.55
CA THR A 97 22.88 -10.60 -9.56
C THR A 97 23.39 -9.19 -9.27
N ALA A 98 23.42 -8.31 -10.28
CA ALA A 98 23.83 -6.92 -10.11
C ALA A 98 22.92 -6.10 -9.18
N ASN A 99 21.67 -6.52 -8.99
CA ASN A 99 20.69 -5.90 -8.11
C ASN A 99 20.53 -6.65 -6.77
N GLN A 100 21.38 -7.64 -6.48
CA GLN A 100 21.25 -8.50 -5.29
C GLN A 100 21.34 -7.74 -3.96
N TYR A 101 22.06 -6.62 -3.94
CA TYR A 101 22.10 -5.73 -2.77
C TYR A 101 20.68 -5.28 -2.38
N TYR A 102 19.91 -4.77 -3.35
CA TYR A 102 18.54 -4.31 -3.15
C TYR A 102 17.55 -5.45 -2.99
N PHE A 103 17.78 -6.57 -3.68
CA PHE A 103 16.95 -7.77 -3.55
C PHE A 103 16.90 -8.26 -2.09
N ARG A 104 17.99 -8.13 -1.34
CA ARG A 104 18.04 -8.52 0.08
C ARG A 104 17.49 -7.44 1.02
N MET A 105 17.17 -6.27 0.48
CA MET A 105 16.60 -5.17 1.25
C MET A 105 15.08 -5.26 1.29
N CYS A 106 14.55 -4.66 2.34
CA CYS A 106 13.13 -4.55 2.61
C CYS A 106 12.85 -3.08 2.98
N PRO A 107 12.66 -2.20 1.99
CA PRO A 107 12.43 -0.78 2.24
C PRO A 107 11.17 -0.60 3.08
N VAL A 108 11.30 0.11 4.19
CA VAL A 108 10.19 0.26 5.14
C VAL A 108 9.00 0.96 4.51
N GLU A 109 9.15 1.70 3.42
CA GLU A 109 8.08 2.40 2.71
C GLU A 109 7.17 1.46 1.91
N PHE A 110 7.73 0.37 1.37
CA PHE A 110 7.00 -0.54 0.47
C PHE A 110 6.73 -1.89 1.11
N CYS A 111 7.53 -2.28 2.12
CA CYS A 111 7.52 -3.60 2.71
C CYS A 111 7.17 -3.57 4.20
N ARG A 112 6.85 -4.74 4.74
CA ARG A 112 6.75 -4.93 6.20
C ARG A 112 8.11 -5.35 6.75
N PRO A 113 8.45 -5.02 8.01
CA PRO A 113 9.71 -5.43 8.59
C PRO A 113 9.96 -6.94 8.43
N ARG A 114 11.09 -7.31 7.81
CA ARG A 114 11.52 -8.70 7.55
C ARG A 114 10.68 -9.47 6.51
N ASP A 115 9.83 -8.79 5.75
CA ASP A 115 9.05 -9.38 4.66
C ASP A 115 9.38 -8.65 3.36
N PRO A 116 10.09 -9.28 2.40
CA PRO A 116 10.50 -8.61 1.17
C PRO A 116 9.32 -8.36 0.21
N HIS A 117 8.12 -8.84 0.53
CA HIS A 117 6.95 -8.61 -0.30
C HIS A 117 6.34 -7.23 -0.06
N THR A 118 5.88 -6.60 -1.14
CA THR A 118 5.28 -5.27 -1.06
C THR A 118 3.88 -5.33 -0.44
N CYS A 119 3.54 -4.35 0.39
CA CYS A 119 2.16 -4.07 0.80
C CYS A 119 1.59 -2.83 0.11
N ILE A 120 2.37 -2.15 -0.75
CA ILE A 120 1.97 -0.95 -1.48
C ILE A 120 1.95 -1.25 -2.97
N VAL A 121 0.80 -1.05 -3.60
CA VAL A 121 0.61 -1.27 -5.03
C VAL A 121 -0.09 -0.08 -5.67
N ALA A 122 0.19 0.14 -6.95
CA ALA A 122 -0.55 1.04 -7.80
C ALA A 122 -1.77 0.32 -8.41
N ILE A 123 -2.75 1.11 -8.85
CA ILE A 123 -3.74 0.66 -9.82
C ILE A 123 -3.24 1.09 -11.20
N THR A 124 -3.20 0.15 -12.13
CA THR A 124 -2.58 0.31 -13.45
C THR A 124 -3.60 0.07 -14.55
N GLY A 125 -3.31 0.58 -15.75
CA GLY A 125 -4.17 0.48 -16.92
C GLY A 125 -4.51 1.84 -17.52
N ALA A 126 -5.32 1.83 -18.59
CA ALA A 126 -5.68 3.04 -19.31
C ALA A 126 -6.38 4.06 -18.40
N GLY A 127 -5.96 5.33 -18.48
CA GLY A 127 -6.52 6.43 -17.69
C GLY A 127 -6.05 6.51 -16.23
N THR A 128 -5.30 5.52 -15.74
CA THR A 128 -4.70 5.53 -14.40
C THR A 128 -3.37 6.29 -14.41
N PRO A 129 -2.90 6.82 -13.26
CA PRO A 129 -1.57 7.45 -13.16
C PRO A 129 -0.43 6.52 -13.59
N PHE A 130 -0.58 5.21 -13.43
CA PHE A 130 0.44 4.19 -13.73
C PHE A 130 0.14 3.42 -15.01
N ASN A 131 -0.23 4.14 -16.08
CA ASN A 131 -0.48 3.53 -17.37
C ASN A 131 0.80 3.06 -18.07
N ARG A 132 0.74 1.91 -18.77
CA ARG A 132 1.84 1.44 -19.62
C ARG A 132 1.91 2.27 -20.89
N GLY A 133 3.12 2.64 -21.33
CA GLY A 133 3.32 3.35 -22.60
C GLY A 133 3.23 4.86 -22.54
N GLY A 134 3.39 5.46 -21.35
CA GLY A 134 3.84 6.84 -21.20
C GLY A 134 2.96 7.94 -21.82
N ARG A 135 1.67 7.71 -22.12
CA ARG A 135 0.79 8.82 -22.48
C ARG A 135 0.66 9.73 -21.26
N ASN A 136 1.33 10.89 -21.36
CA ASN A 136 1.27 12.02 -20.45
C ASN A 136 -0.18 12.30 -20.05
N LEU A 137 -0.64 11.71 -18.95
CA LEU A 137 -1.69 12.34 -18.18
C LEU A 137 -1.15 13.73 -17.85
N SER A 138 -1.93 14.77 -18.16
CA SER A 138 -1.54 16.16 -17.91
C SER A 138 -0.85 16.28 -16.55
N THR A 139 0.19 17.10 -16.47
CA THR A 139 1.05 17.35 -15.29
C THR A 139 0.31 17.58 -13.95
N LYS A 140 -1.02 17.77 -13.98
CA LYS A 140 -1.87 17.88 -12.82
C LYS A 140 -3.00 16.84 -12.86
N LEU A 141 -2.89 15.79 -12.05
CA LEU A 141 -4.02 14.90 -11.76
C LEU A 141 -5.08 15.63 -10.93
N PRO A 142 -6.36 15.23 -11.05
CA PRO A 142 -7.38 15.61 -10.08
C PRO A 142 -6.95 15.21 -8.66
N PRO A 143 -7.14 16.08 -7.66
CA PRO A 143 -6.80 15.83 -6.26
C PRO A 143 -7.28 14.48 -5.71
N ALA A 144 -8.47 14.04 -6.13
CA ALA A 144 -9.13 12.83 -5.70
C ALA A 144 -8.65 11.55 -6.41
N THR A 145 -7.67 11.63 -7.32
CA THR A 145 -7.16 10.45 -8.03
C THR A 145 -6.37 9.55 -7.09
N ILE A 146 -6.69 8.26 -7.07
CA ILE A 146 -5.95 7.25 -6.31
C ILE A 146 -4.61 7.03 -6.99
N MET A 147 -3.56 7.13 -6.19
CA MET A 147 -2.18 6.86 -6.61
C MET A 147 -1.77 5.45 -6.22
N ILE A 148 -1.98 5.10 -4.95
CA ILE A 148 -1.54 3.83 -4.38
C ILE A 148 -2.56 3.31 -3.39
N VAL A 149 -2.60 1.99 -3.25
CA VAL A 149 -3.44 1.28 -2.29
C VAL A 149 -2.60 0.29 -1.50
N GLU A 150 -3.02 0.04 -0.27
CA GLU A 150 -2.47 -1.02 0.54
C GLU A 150 -3.10 -2.38 0.18
N ARG A 151 -2.25 -3.38 -0.06
CA ARG A 151 -2.64 -4.74 -0.45
C ARG A 151 -2.24 -5.77 0.61
N LYS A 152 -3.12 -6.74 0.81
CA LYS A 152 -2.91 -7.89 1.68
C LYS A 152 -2.26 -9.04 0.88
N GLN A 153 -1.28 -9.75 1.48
CA GLN A 153 -0.63 -10.95 0.90
C GLN A 153 -0.30 -10.83 -0.59
N SER A 154 0.45 -9.80 -1.01
CA SER A 154 0.81 -9.68 -2.43
C SER A 154 1.62 -10.87 -2.93
N LEU A 155 2.45 -11.47 -2.05
CA LEU A 155 3.51 -12.42 -2.40
C LEU A 155 4.44 -11.91 -3.52
N THR A 156 4.37 -10.61 -3.81
CA THR A 156 5.11 -9.93 -4.86
C THR A 156 6.30 -9.26 -4.24
N HIS A 157 7.50 -9.61 -4.69
CA HIS A 157 8.71 -8.94 -4.21
C HIS A 157 8.63 -7.44 -4.53
N TRP A 158 9.08 -6.54 -3.65
CA TRP A 158 8.84 -5.10 -3.86
C TRP A 158 9.45 -4.52 -5.14
N MET A 159 10.53 -5.12 -5.63
CA MET A 159 11.18 -4.77 -6.91
C MET A 159 10.51 -5.42 -8.13
N GLU A 160 9.63 -6.39 -7.92
CA GLU A 160 8.93 -7.11 -8.97
C GLU A 160 7.78 -6.27 -9.54
N PRO A 161 7.65 -6.18 -10.88
CA PRO A 161 6.62 -5.40 -11.55
C PRO A 161 5.27 -6.12 -11.55
N ALA A 162 4.65 -6.23 -10.38
CA ALA A 162 3.25 -6.65 -10.25
C ALA A 162 2.47 -5.63 -9.41
N ASP A 163 1.49 -5.02 -10.05
CA ASP A 163 0.54 -4.07 -9.50
C ASP A 163 -0.88 -4.53 -9.89
N LEU A 164 -1.91 -3.81 -9.44
CA LEU A 164 -3.30 -4.20 -9.72
C LEU A 164 -3.74 -3.62 -11.07
N GLU A 165 -4.04 -4.47 -12.04
CA GLU A 165 -4.58 -4.02 -13.33
C GLU A 165 -6.09 -3.75 -13.23
N LEU A 166 -6.53 -2.58 -13.68
CA LEU A 166 -7.93 -2.12 -13.58
C LEU A 166 -8.94 -3.13 -14.15
N THR A 167 -8.62 -3.72 -15.30
CA THR A 167 -9.44 -4.76 -15.98
C THR A 167 -9.57 -6.03 -15.13
N THR A 168 -8.50 -6.41 -14.45
CA THR A 168 -8.45 -7.56 -13.54
C THR A 168 -9.25 -7.27 -12.26
N ILE A 169 -9.10 -6.06 -11.67
CA ILE A 169 -9.84 -5.67 -10.47
C ILE A 169 -11.35 -5.64 -10.74
N ALA A 170 -11.77 -5.12 -11.91
CA ALA A 170 -13.18 -5.02 -12.27
C ALA A 170 -13.88 -6.39 -12.36
N THR A 171 -13.14 -7.46 -12.69
CA THR A 171 -13.67 -8.83 -12.76
C THR A 171 -13.61 -9.56 -11.41
N MET A 172 -12.87 -9.04 -10.42
CA MET A 172 -12.83 -9.54 -9.05
C MET A 172 -14.05 -9.03 -8.24
N ILE A 173 -15.20 -9.67 -8.44
CA ILE A 173 -16.49 -9.41 -7.75
C ILE A 173 -16.39 -9.69 -6.22
N PRO A 174 -17.12 -8.98 -5.32
CA PRO A 174 -17.58 -7.58 -5.35
C PRO A 174 -16.92 -6.72 -4.25
N ARG A 175 -16.00 -7.28 -3.45
CA ARG A 175 -15.44 -6.65 -2.25
C ARG A 175 -13.94 -6.49 -2.33
N THR A 176 -13.43 -5.48 -1.63
CA THR A 176 -12.01 -5.14 -1.49
C THR A 176 -11.23 -6.13 -0.59
N ALA A 177 -11.63 -7.41 -0.52
CA ALA A 177 -11.08 -8.41 0.40
C ALA A 177 -9.57 -8.70 0.19
N GLN A 178 -9.02 -8.38 -0.98
CA GLN A 178 -7.58 -8.47 -1.26
C GLN A 178 -6.82 -7.19 -0.88
N LEU A 179 -7.53 -6.11 -0.55
CA LEU A 179 -6.95 -4.88 -0.02
C LEU A 179 -6.80 -4.98 1.51
N GLY A 180 -5.88 -4.20 2.05
CA GLY A 180 -5.65 -4.10 3.49
C GLY A 180 -4.37 -4.78 3.96
N ALA A 181 -4.30 -5.08 5.25
CA ALA A 181 -3.11 -5.65 5.85
C ALA A 181 -3.37 -7.06 6.41
N ASP A 182 -2.28 -7.81 6.48
CA ASP A 182 -2.24 -9.11 7.15
C ASP A 182 -2.32 -9.01 8.67
N GLU A 183 -1.85 -7.89 9.20
CA GLU A 183 -1.83 -7.58 10.63
C GLU A 183 -2.51 -6.24 10.89
N GLY A 184 -3.13 -6.11 12.05
CA GLY A 184 -3.89 -4.93 12.42
C GLY A 184 -5.39 -5.16 12.32
N ASP A 185 -6.12 -4.13 11.91
CA ASP A 185 -7.51 -4.24 11.52
C ASP A 185 -7.62 -4.84 10.11
N PRO A 186 -8.10 -6.09 9.96
CA PRO A 186 -8.21 -6.76 8.67
C PRO A 186 -9.40 -6.26 7.85
N HIS A 187 -10.24 -5.37 8.42
CA HIS A 187 -11.43 -4.83 7.78
C HIS A 187 -11.19 -3.44 7.18
N SER A 188 -9.95 -2.98 7.11
CA SER A 188 -9.62 -1.71 6.47
C SER A 188 -8.27 -1.69 5.78
N PHE A 189 -8.15 -0.75 4.84
CA PHE A 189 -6.96 -0.53 4.02
C PHE A 189 -6.70 0.97 3.84
N PHE A 190 -5.44 1.31 3.57
CA PHE A 190 -5.06 2.68 3.26
C PHE A 190 -5.02 2.96 1.75
N VAL A 191 -5.44 4.16 1.39
CA VAL A 191 -5.42 4.70 0.02
C VAL A 191 -4.71 6.04 0.05
N GLY A 192 -3.73 6.22 -0.83
CA GLY A 192 -3.05 7.50 -1.06
C GLY A 192 -3.56 8.19 -2.31
N PHE A 193 -3.90 9.46 -2.20
CA PHE A 193 -4.44 10.29 -3.29
C PHE A 193 -3.41 11.27 -3.86
N ALA A 194 -3.69 11.81 -5.05
CA ALA A 194 -2.85 12.78 -5.74
C ALA A 194 -2.71 14.13 -4.99
N ASP A 195 -3.63 14.45 -4.07
CA ASP A 195 -3.52 15.60 -3.17
C ASP A 195 -2.66 15.35 -1.91
N ASN A 196 -1.94 14.22 -1.87
CA ASN A 196 -1.16 13.73 -0.73
C ASN A 196 -1.99 13.39 0.51
N SER A 197 -3.32 13.39 0.43
CA SER A 197 -4.16 12.89 1.50
C SER A 197 -4.16 11.36 1.52
N ILE A 198 -4.37 10.81 2.72
CA ILE A 198 -4.40 9.37 2.95
C ILE A 198 -5.66 9.05 3.71
N TRP A 199 -6.44 8.13 3.16
CA TRP A 199 -7.68 7.69 3.79
C TRP A 199 -7.56 6.23 4.16
N ARG A 200 -8.09 5.91 5.34
CA ARG A 200 -8.35 4.54 5.76
C ARG A 200 -9.78 4.22 5.41
N LEU A 201 -9.99 3.24 4.53
CA LEU A 201 -11.31 2.83 4.07
C LEU A 201 -11.66 1.45 4.63
N SER A 202 -12.93 1.23 4.92
CA SER A 202 -13.48 -0.09 5.26
C SER A 202 -13.47 -1.00 4.03
N ASN A 203 -13.29 -2.30 4.25
CA ASN A 203 -13.42 -3.32 3.21
C ASN A 203 -14.86 -3.49 2.68
N ASP A 204 -15.82 -2.80 3.29
CA ASP A 204 -17.22 -2.75 2.81
C ASP A 204 -17.42 -1.73 1.69
N VAL A 205 -16.42 -0.90 1.35
CA VAL A 205 -16.51 -0.01 0.19
C VAL A 205 -16.71 -0.85 -1.09
N PRO A 206 -17.75 -0.56 -1.90
CA PRO A 206 -17.94 -1.25 -3.18
C PRO A 206 -16.74 -0.99 -4.08
N MET A 207 -16.24 -2.05 -4.73
CA MET A 207 -15.09 -1.92 -5.62
C MET A 207 -15.36 -0.92 -6.75
N GLU A 208 -16.56 -0.93 -7.33
CA GLU A 208 -17.00 0.02 -8.36
C GLU A 208 -16.83 1.49 -7.91
N THR A 209 -17.31 1.82 -6.70
CA THR A 209 -17.14 3.15 -6.11
C THR A 209 -15.68 3.53 -5.93
N LEU A 210 -14.82 2.58 -5.51
CA LEU A 210 -13.38 2.83 -5.40
C LEU A 210 -12.74 3.09 -6.77
N LEU A 211 -13.16 2.34 -7.80
CA LEU A 211 -12.61 2.42 -9.16
C LEU A 211 -12.97 3.73 -9.88
N HIS A 212 -14.03 4.44 -9.49
CA HIS A 212 -14.29 5.80 -9.95
C HIS A 212 -13.06 6.71 -9.78
N PHE A 213 -12.29 6.51 -8.71
CA PHE A 213 -11.14 7.34 -8.39
C PHE A 213 -9.81 6.76 -8.89
N ALA A 214 -9.80 5.59 -9.53
CA ALA A 214 -8.58 4.97 -10.07
C ALA A 214 -8.07 5.65 -11.36
N THR A 215 -8.94 6.39 -12.05
CA THR A 215 -8.61 7.12 -13.28
C THR A 215 -8.76 8.62 -13.09
N ALA A 216 -8.02 9.41 -13.86
CA ALA A 216 -8.14 10.87 -13.82
C ALA A 216 -9.53 11.35 -14.24
N ASP A 217 -10.15 10.75 -15.25
CA ASP A 217 -11.46 11.21 -15.71
C ASP A 217 -12.59 10.79 -14.75
N GLY A 218 -12.52 9.59 -14.18
CA GLY A 218 -13.44 9.20 -13.12
C GLY A 218 -13.32 10.11 -11.89
N ALA A 219 -12.09 10.44 -11.45
CA ALA A 219 -11.89 11.33 -10.30
C ALA A 219 -12.39 12.78 -10.52
N LYS A 220 -12.61 13.22 -11.77
CA LYS A 220 -13.24 14.53 -12.09
C LYS A 220 -14.75 14.48 -12.04
N SER A 221 -15.33 13.34 -12.41
CA SER A 221 -16.78 13.16 -12.55
C SER A 221 -17.47 12.76 -11.25
N HIS A 222 -16.70 12.40 -10.22
CA HIS A 222 -17.19 11.88 -8.95
C HIS A 222 -16.70 12.71 -7.75
N ASP A 223 -17.56 12.84 -6.73
CA ASP A 223 -17.21 13.51 -5.48
C ASP A 223 -16.70 12.48 -4.46
N ARG A 224 -15.40 12.56 -4.19
CA ARG A 224 -14.70 11.68 -3.22
C ARG A 224 -15.32 11.72 -1.83
N ASP A 225 -15.67 12.91 -1.34
CA ASP A 225 -16.21 13.09 0.01
C ASP A 225 -17.65 12.61 0.11
N GLN A 226 -18.43 12.69 -0.96
CA GLN A 226 -19.77 12.12 -0.98
C GLN A 226 -19.74 10.59 -1.03
N GLU A 227 -18.88 10.01 -1.88
CA GLU A 227 -18.91 8.57 -2.18
C GLU A 227 -18.07 7.72 -1.23
N LEU A 228 -16.86 8.17 -0.84
CA LEU A 228 -15.94 7.34 -0.04
C LEU A 228 -15.99 7.64 1.46
N ARG A 229 -16.43 8.83 1.87
CA ARG A 229 -16.48 9.21 3.29
C ARG A 229 -17.38 8.30 4.15
N PRO A 230 -18.52 7.77 3.68
CA PRO A 230 -19.31 6.81 4.44
C PRO A 230 -18.51 5.56 4.84
N TYR A 231 -17.48 5.21 4.09
CA TYR A 231 -16.61 4.05 4.32
C TYR A 231 -15.31 4.40 5.06
N ARG A 232 -15.10 5.68 5.40
CA ARG A 232 -13.86 6.11 6.06
C ARG A 232 -13.84 5.66 7.51
N VAL A 233 -12.81 4.90 7.88
CA VAL A 233 -12.56 4.46 9.25
C VAL A 233 -11.68 5.49 9.95
N ARG A 234 -12.03 5.82 11.20
CA ARG A 234 -11.25 6.76 12.03
C ARG A 234 -10.01 6.10 12.63
#